data_AF-X1T6I3-F1
#
_entry.id   AF-X1T6I3-F1
#
_cell.length_a   1.000
_cell.length_b   1.000
_cell.length_c   1.000
_cell.angle_alpha   90.00
_cell.angle_beta   90.00
_cell.angle_gamma   90.00
#
_symmetry.space_group_name_H-M   'P 1'
#
loop_
_entity.id
_entity.type
_entity.pdbx_description
1 polymer ?
#
loop_
_entity_poly.entity_id
_entity_poly.type
_entity_poly.pdbx_seq_one_letter_code
_entity_poly.pdbx_strand_id
1 'polypeptide(L)'
;MKNLSILLLVVILMVVGAVCSIVAAAPLVIGITQIVEHPALDAARDGFKEAMEEARYKEGVDVVYDLQNAQGDFTNAISIAQKFKDDKVDLIVAIATPTAQAALQVNKEIPIVINAVTDPVAASLAQSWESSGNNLTGMSDAAPNKQQVELIPQFLPAAKNVGTIYNAGEANSVVQIEVAKEVCEELGIIKSYYSAYSQIITSSNTYFSHIQIPGKTMHKYF
;
A
#
# COMPACT_ATOMS: atom_id res chain seq x y z
N MET A 1 54.01 47.57 1.49
CA MET A 1 53.97 46.09 1.37
C MET A 1 53.10 45.43 2.43
N LYS A 2 53.25 45.73 3.74
CA LYS A 2 52.45 45.12 4.82
C LYS A 2 50.93 45.25 4.66
N ASN A 3 50.43 46.40 4.19
CA ASN A 3 48.99 46.63 4.02
C ASN A 3 48.37 45.86 2.83
N LEU A 4 49.18 45.54 1.81
CA LEU A 4 48.73 44.78 0.64
C LEU A 4 48.60 43.29 0.98
N SER A 5 49.49 42.77 1.83
CA SER A 5 49.45 41.38 2.31
C SER A 5 48.26 41.10 3.23
N ILE A 6 47.86 42.07 4.05
CA ILE A 6 46.67 41.96 4.92
C ILE A 6 45.39 41.98 4.09
N LEU A 7 45.32 42.83 3.06
CA LEU A 7 44.18 42.88 2.16
C LEU A 7 44.01 41.57 1.36
N LEU A 8 45.12 40.99 0.89
CA LEU A 8 45.10 39.70 0.18
C LEU A 8 44.62 38.56 1.09
N LEU A 9 45.03 38.55 2.36
CA LEU A 9 44.62 37.53 3.34
C LEU A 9 43.12 37.62 3.66
N VAL A 10 42.58 38.84 3.79
CA VAL A 10 41.15 39.07 4.04
C VAL A 10 40.30 38.67 2.84
N VAL A 11 40.76 38.94 1.61
CA VAL A 11 40.06 38.49 0.38
C VAL A 11 40.08 36.97 0.27
N ILE A 12 41.20 36.31 0.58
CA ILE A 12 41.27 34.84 0.60
C ILE A 12 40.33 34.26 1.67
N LEU A 13 40.26 34.87 2.87
CA LEU A 13 39.34 34.43 3.92
C LEU A 13 37.86 34.62 3.53
N MET A 14 37.52 35.70 2.83
CA MET A 14 36.16 35.93 2.31
C MET A 14 35.80 34.96 1.20
N VAL A 15 36.75 34.61 0.32
CA VAL A 15 36.53 33.62 -0.74
C VAL A 15 36.41 32.22 -0.15
N VAL A 16 37.19 31.85 0.87
CA VAL A 16 37.05 30.55 1.57
C VAL A 16 35.75 30.48 2.37
N GLY A 17 35.31 31.59 2.98
CA GLY A 17 34.01 31.68 3.67
C GLY A 17 32.80 31.55 2.73
N ALA A 18 32.94 31.96 1.46
CA ALA A 18 31.88 31.84 0.45
C ALA A 18 31.83 30.47 -0.25
N VAL A 19 32.90 29.66 -0.18
CA VAL A 19 32.96 28.33 -0.81
C VAL A 19 32.39 27.22 0.10
N CYS A 20 32.08 27.52 1.36
CA CYS A 20 31.70 26.52 2.36
C CYS A 20 30.18 26.25 2.48
N SER A 21 29.33 26.67 1.54
CA SER A 21 27.87 26.48 1.68
C SER A 21 27.08 26.20 0.39
N ILE A 22 27.60 25.39 -0.53
CA ILE A 22 26.75 24.75 -1.57
C ILE A 22 27.19 23.29 -1.79
N VAL A 23 27.32 22.52 -0.71
CA VAL A 23 27.13 21.07 -0.83
C VAL A 23 25.63 20.86 -0.77
N ALA A 24 25.00 20.64 -1.92
CA ALA A 24 23.63 20.18 -1.96
C ALA A 24 23.57 18.85 -1.18
N ALA A 25 22.64 18.74 -0.23
CA ALA A 25 22.39 17.49 0.45
C ALA A 25 22.06 16.41 -0.59
N ALA A 26 22.53 15.17 -0.35
CA ALA A 26 22.16 14.06 -1.21
C ALA A 26 20.62 13.88 -1.20
N PRO A 27 20.00 13.53 -2.33
CA PRO A 27 18.55 13.31 -2.38
C PRO A 27 18.17 12.15 -1.46
N LEU A 28 16.98 12.24 -0.86
CA LEU A 28 16.39 11.14 -0.11
C LEU A 28 16.12 9.97 -1.06
N VAL A 29 16.45 8.76 -0.64
CA VAL A 29 16.11 7.54 -1.37
C VAL A 29 14.89 6.90 -0.72
N ILE A 30 13.77 6.86 -1.45
CA ILE A 30 12.52 6.28 -0.97
C ILE A 30 12.23 4.99 -1.74
N GLY A 31 12.24 3.85 -1.06
CA GLY A 31 11.81 2.57 -1.61
C GLY A 31 10.29 2.46 -1.58
N ILE A 32 9.64 2.32 -2.73
CA ILE A 32 8.19 2.07 -2.80
C ILE A 32 7.97 0.63 -3.25
N THR A 33 7.33 -0.17 -2.40
CA THR A 33 6.96 -1.56 -2.72
C THR A 33 5.45 -1.69 -2.84
N GLN A 34 5.01 -2.27 -3.96
CA GLN A 34 3.60 -2.51 -4.28
C GLN A 34 3.39 -4.00 -4.54
N ILE A 35 2.29 -4.57 -4.04
CA ILE A 35 2.05 -6.02 -4.19
C ILE A 35 1.80 -6.41 -5.66
N VAL A 36 1.00 -5.65 -6.40
CA VAL A 36 0.65 -5.90 -7.80
C VAL A 36 0.24 -4.59 -8.49
N GLU A 37 0.33 -4.50 -9.82
CA GLU A 37 -0.25 -3.37 -10.55
C GLU A 37 -1.78 -3.45 -10.51
N HIS A 38 -2.42 -2.37 -10.08
CA HIS A 38 -3.86 -2.26 -9.96
C HIS A 38 -4.22 -0.78 -9.81
N PRO A 39 -5.27 -0.25 -10.49
CA PRO A 39 -5.56 1.18 -10.49
C PRO A 39 -5.63 1.83 -9.11
N ALA A 40 -6.18 1.15 -8.10
CA ALA A 40 -6.24 1.68 -6.74
C ALA A 40 -4.86 1.81 -6.08
N LEU A 41 -3.96 0.86 -6.32
CA LEU A 41 -2.62 0.86 -5.73
C LEU A 41 -1.70 1.83 -6.47
N ASP A 42 -1.86 1.94 -7.80
CA ASP A 42 -1.16 2.94 -8.61
C ASP A 42 -1.56 4.36 -8.20
N ALA A 43 -2.85 4.59 -7.96
CA ALA A 43 -3.34 5.87 -7.43
C ALA A 43 -2.75 6.19 -6.03
N ALA A 44 -2.59 5.18 -5.16
CA ALA A 44 -1.96 5.37 -3.86
C ALA A 44 -0.47 5.74 -3.98
N ARG A 45 0.26 5.13 -4.92
CA ARG A 45 1.66 5.48 -5.24
C ARG A 45 1.74 6.91 -5.80
N ASP A 46 0.93 7.21 -6.80
CA ASP A 46 1.01 8.48 -7.51
C ASP A 46 0.59 9.64 -6.61
N GLY A 47 -0.46 9.46 -5.78
CA GLY A 47 -0.86 10.42 -4.77
C GLY A 47 0.20 10.66 -3.69
N PHE A 48 0.97 9.64 -3.31
CA PHE A 48 2.13 9.84 -2.41
C PHE A 48 3.20 10.71 -3.08
N LYS A 49 3.55 10.43 -4.35
CA LYS A 49 4.53 11.23 -5.09
C LYS A 49 4.06 12.68 -5.28
N GLU A 50 2.78 12.88 -5.56
CA GLU A 50 2.16 14.21 -5.68
C GLU A 50 2.25 14.98 -4.35
N ALA A 51 1.91 14.35 -3.22
CA ALA A 51 2.04 14.97 -1.91
C ALA A 51 3.49 15.33 -1.55
N MET A 52 4.47 14.54 -1.98
CA MET A 52 5.89 14.86 -1.82
C MET A 52 6.29 16.10 -2.63
N GLU A 53 5.83 16.22 -3.89
CA GLU A 53 6.06 17.41 -4.73
C GLU A 53 5.38 18.65 -4.12
N GLU A 54 4.15 18.54 -3.62
CA GLU A 54 3.45 19.61 -2.89
C GLU A 54 4.21 20.06 -1.64
N ALA A 55 4.82 19.11 -0.94
CA ALA A 55 5.72 19.35 0.19
C ALA A 55 7.11 19.88 -0.23
N ARG A 56 7.33 20.14 -1.53
CA ARG A 56 8.54 20.69 -2.15
C ARG A 56 9.72 19.73 -2.23
N TYR A 57 9.47 18.42 -2.21
CA TYR A 57 10.47 17.41 -2.53
C TYR A 57 10.38 17.02 -4.01
N LYS A 58 11.27 17.56 -4.83
CA LYS A 58 11.26 17.33 -6.29
C LYS A 58 11.97 16.03 -6.66
N GLU A 59 11.29 15.22 -7.46
CA GLU A 59 11.87 13.98 -7.99
C GLU A 59 13.12 14.26 -8.83
N GLY A 60 14.20 13.50 -8.57
CA GLY A 60 15.50 13.65 -9.21
C GLY A 60 16.36 14.78 -8.66
N VAL A 61 15.85 15.59 -7.72
CA VAL A 61 16.61 16.67 -7.07
C VAL A 61 16.67 16.47 -5.56
N ASP A 62 15.51 16.42 -4.89
CA ASP A 62 15.40 16.28 -3.44
C ASP A 62 15.09 14.82 -3.03
N VAL A 63 14.49 14.05 -3.94
CA VAL A 63 14.09 12.66 -3.71
C VAL A 63 14.30 11.79 -4.95
N VAL A 64 14.70 10.54 -4.75
CA VAL A 64 14.76 9.48 -5.76
C VAL A 64 13.90 8.32 -5.29
N TYR A 65 12.99 7.86 -6.15
CA TYR A 65 12.12 6.73 -5.85
C TYR A 65 12.68 5.44 -6.46
N ASP A 66 12.82 4.40 -5.63
CA ASP A 66 13.06 3.03 -6.08
C ASP A 66 11.73 2.26 -6.07
N LEU A 67 11.09 2.15 -7.23
CA LEU A 67 9.79 1.52 -7.39
C LEU A 67 9.95 0.02 -7.65
N GLN A 68 9.32 -0.81 -6.80
CA GLN A 68 9.40 -2.26 -6.89
C GLN A 68 8.00 -2.89 -6.80
N ASN A 69 7.73 -3.86 -7.68
CA ASN A 69 6.45 -4.56 -7.73
C ASN A 69 6.66 -6.06 -7.44
N ALA A 70 5.91 -6.59 -6.48
CA ALA A 70 6.04 -7.98 -6.04
C ALA A 70 5.29 -8.98 -6.95
N GLN A 71 4.55 -8.52 -7.95
CA GLN A 71 3.83 -9.33 -8.95
C GLN A 71 2.83 -10.32 -8.32
N GLY A 72 2.15 -9.87 -7.27
CA GLY A 72 1.16 -10.64 -6.51
C GLY A 72 1.76 -11.69 -5.57
N ASP A 73 3.08 -11.76 -5.46
CA ASP A 73 3.78 -12.82 -4.71
C ASP A 73 4.44 -12.29 -3.43
N PHE A 74 4.16 -12.95 -2.30
CA PHE A 74 4.69 -12.54 -1.00
C PHE A 74 6.21 -12.78 -0.86
N THR A 75 6.75 -13.81 -1.51
CA THR A 75 8.21 -14.09 -1.49
C THR A 75 8.99 -13.00 -2.22
N ASN A 76 8.44 -12.51 -3.33
CA ASN A 76 8.97 -11.33 -4.02
C ASN A 76 8.91 -10.09 -3.13
N ALA A 77 7.80 -9.87 -2.40
CA ALA A 77 7.67 -8.75 -1.46
C ALA A 77 8.76 -8.79 -0.37
N ILE A 78 9.09 -9.97 0.17
CA ILE A 78 10.19 -10.16 1.13
C ILE A 78 11.54 -9.83 0.48
N SER A 79 11.77 -10.29 -0.74
CA SER A 79 13.03 -10.03 -1.47
C SER A 79 13.23 -8.53 -1.76
N ILE A 80 12.16 -7.83 -2.13
CA ILE A 80 12.14 -6.38 -2.33
C ILE A 80 12.44 -5.64 -1.02
N ALA A 81 11.79 -6.04 0.07
CA ALA A 81 12.03 -5.42 1.37
C ALA A 81 13.48 -5.63 1.85
N GLN A 82 14.07 -6.80 1.59
CA GLN A 82 15.47 -7.07 1.88
C GLN A 82 16.40 -6.19 1.03
N LYS A 83 16.11 -6.01 -0.26
CA LYS A 83 16.81 -5.07 -1.13
C LYS A 83 16.81 -3.65 -0.55
N PHE A 84 15.65 -3.12 -0.16
CA PHE A 84 15.56 -1.77 0.42
C PHE A 84 16.37 -1.62 1.72
N LYS A 85 16.42 -2.66 2.54
CA LYS A 85 17.28 -2.68 3.72
C LYS A 85 18.77 -2.66 3.37
N ASP A 86 19.18 -3.49 2.41
CA ASP A 86 20.59 -3.60 1.99
C ASP A 86 21.09 -2.34 1.28
N ASP A 87 20.21 -1.71 0.49
CA ASP A 87 20.46 -0.42 -0.16
C ASP A 87 20.37 0.77 0.81
N LYS A 88 19.90 0.53 2.04
CA LYS A 88 19.76 1.54 3.10
C LYS A 88 18.96 2.75 2.65
N VAL A 89 17.78 2.51 2.07
CA VAL A 89 16.85 3.58 1.73
C VAL A 89 16.45 4.37 2.99
N ASP A 90 16.12 5.65 2.84
CA ASP A 90 15.77 6.54 3.94
C ASP A 90 14.32 6.31 4.44
N LEU A 91 13.45 5.81 3.56
CA LEU A 91 12.04 5.53 3.85
C LEU A 91 11.55 4.37 2.99
N ILE A 92 10.71 3.51 3.57
CA ILE A 92 9.95 2.51 2.80
C ILE A 92 8.47 2.93 2.78
N VAL A 93 7.91 3.05 1.58
CA VAL A 93 6.47 3.16 1.37
C VAL A 93 5.94 1.79 0.95
N ALA A 94 5.14 1.18 1.81
CA ALA A 94 4.57 -0.14 1.55
C ALA A 94 3.10 -0.04 1.19
N ILE A 95 2.78 -0.36 -0.06
CA ILE A 95 1.43 -0.26 -0.63
C ILE A 95 0.81 -1.66 -0.66
N ALA A 96 -0.27 -1.81 0.12
CA ALA A 96 -0.97 -3.05 0.46
C ALA A 96 -0.43 -3.81 1.69
N THR A 97 -1.30 -4.62 2.29
CA THR A 97 -1.02 -5.40 3.51
C THR A 97 0.16 -6.38 3.36
N PRO A 98 0.27 -7.17 2.26
CA PRO A 98 1.36 -8.15 2.14
C PRO A 98 2.75 -7.51 2.05
N THR A 99 2.90 -6.39 1.35
CA THR A 99 4.16 -5.66 1.25
C THR A 99 4.52 -4.95 2.55
N ALA A 100 3.53 -4.43 3.29
CA ALA A 100 3.74 -3.89 4.63
C ALA A 100 4.24 -4.96 5.61
N GLN A 101 3.65 -6.16 5.56
CA GLN A 101 4.08 -7.31 6.37
C GLN A 101 5.51 -7.72 6.02
N ALA A 102 5.82 -7.81 4.72
CA ALA A 102 7.15 -8.14 4.25
C ALA A 102 8.20 -7.10 4.68
N ALA A 103 7.89 -5.80 4.54
CA ALA A 103 8.75 -4.71 4.98
C ALA A 103 9.04 -4.78 6.48
N LEU A 104 8.00 -4.93 7.30
CA LEU A 104 8.16 -4.99 8.76
C LEU A 104 8.88 -6.28 9.20
N GLN A 105 8.77 -7.38 8.46
CA GLN A 105 9.41 -8.64 8.81
C GLN A 105 10.94 -8.54 8.75
N VAL A 106 11.50 -7.89 7.73
CA VAL A 106 12.95 -7.86 7.49
C VAL A 106 13.63 -6.58 7.99
N ASN A 107 12.86 -5.50 8.19
CA ASN A 107 13.35 -4.19 8.60
C ASN A 107 12.67 -3.69 9.89
N LYS A 108 13.49 -3.24 10.86
CA LYS A 108 13.04 -2.68 12.14
C LYS A 108 13.57 -1.25 12.39
N GLU A 109 14.36 -0.71 11.47
CA GLU A 109 15.09 0.55 11.66
C GLU A 109 14.63 1.63 10.68
N ILE A 110 14.56 1.30 9.38
CA ILE A 110 14.13 2.25 8.34
C ILE A 110 12.64 2.55 8.58
N PRO A 111 12.20 3.82 8.64
CA PRO A 111 10.80 4.14 8.80
C PRO A 111 9.95 3.53 7.67
N ILE A 112 8.78 2.99 8.03
CA ILE A 112 7.82 2.39 7.09
C ILE A 112 6.54 3.23 7.11
N VAL A 113 6.11 3.71 5.94
CA VAL A 113 4.81 4.35 5.75
C VAL A 113 3.92 3.42 4.95
N ILE A 114 2.80 3.00 5.55
CA ILE A 114 1.80 2.15 4.90
C ILE A 114 0.74 2.96 4.17
N ASN A 115 0.27 2.43 3.05
CA ASN A 115 -0.90 2.90 2.32
C ASN A 115 -1.68 1.69 1.78
N ALA A 116 -3.00 1.83 1.60
CA ALA A 116 -3.91 0.75 1.18
C ALA A 116 -3.85 -0.50 2.09
N VAL A 117 -3.76 -0.30 3.41
CA VAL A 117 -3.79 -1.37 4.41
C VAL A 117 -5.11 -1.32 5.17
N THR A 118 -5.92 -2.38 5.07
CA THR A 118 -7.27 -2.37 5.62
C THR A 118 -7.28 -2.33 7.14
N ASP A 119 -6.61 -3.28 7.79
CA ASP A 119 -6.55 -3.34 9.26
C ASP A 119 -5.12 -3.66 9.70
N PRO A 120 -4.34 -2.64 10.11
CA PRO A 120 -2.95 -2.84 10.52
C PRO A 120 -2.83 -3.61 11.83
N VAL A 121 -3.84 -3.59 12.71
CA VAL A 121 -3.81 -4.33 13.97
C VAL A 121 -4.07 -5.81 13.71
N ALA A 122 -5.14 -6.13 12.96
CA ALA A 122 -5.46 -7.50 12.58
C ALA A 122 -4.36 -8.13 11.70
N ALA A 123 -3.69 -7.33 10.86
CA ALA A 123 -2.54 -7.77 10.08
C ALA A 123 -1.23 -7.93 10.89
N SER A 124 -1.26 -7.68 12.20
CA SER A 124 -0.09 -7.71 13.10
C SER A 124 1.02 -6.72 12.69
N LEU A 125 0.66 -5.61 12.04
CA LEU A 125 1.56 -4.52 11.67
C LEU A 125 1.68 -3.47 12.77
N ALA A 126 0.65 -3.30 13.58
CA ALA A 126 0.55 -2.31 14.64
C ALA A 126 0.03 -2.93 15.95
N GLN A 127 0.49 -2.40 17.10
CA GLN A 127 -0.04 -2.78 18.41
C GLN A 127 -1.47 -2.29 18.64
N SER A 128 -1.77 -1.06 18.22
CA SER A 128 -3.10 -0.47 18.24
C SER A 128 -3.27 0.57 17.13
N TRP A 129 -4.46 1.14 17.01
CA TRP A 129 -4.74 2.23 16.06
C TRP A 129 -4.07 3.55 16.45
N GLU A 130 -3.80 3.74 17.75
CA GLU A 130 -3.13 4.92 18.29
C GLU A 130 -1.60 4.84 18.15
N SER A 131 -1.03 3.63 18.18
CA SER A 131 0.41 3.43 18.04
C SER A 131 0.75 2.07 17.46
N SER A 132 1.65 2.05 16.47
CA SER A 132 2.20 0.80 15.95
C SER A 132 3.11 0.09 16.96
N GLY A 133 3.72 0.83 17.89
CA GLY A 133 4.75 0.33 18.79
C GLY A 133 6.04 -0.13 18.08
N ASN A 134 6.23 0.26 16.82
CA ASN A 134 7.40 -0.08 16.00
C ASN A 134 7.72 1.06 15.00
N ASN A 135 8.56 0.79 14.00
CA ASN A 135 9.00 1.77 12.98
C ASN A 135 7.97 2.04 11.86
N LEU A 136 6.73 1.58 11.99
CA LEU A 136 5.66 1.71 11.00
C LEU A 136 4.65 2.79 11.40
N THR A 137 4.16 3.55 10.42
CA THR A 137 3.00 4.44 10.52
C THR A 137 2.29 4.51 9.17
N GLY A 138 1.20 5.25 9.01
CA GLY A 138 0.59 5.50 7.71
C GLY A 138 -0.93 5.60 7.75
N MET A 139 -1.57 5.18 6.67
CA MET A 139 -3.02 5.29 6.47
C MET A 139 -3.66 3.93 6.21
N SER A 140 -4.87 3.77 6.74
CA SER A 140 -5.75 2.65 6.42
C SER A 140 -6.78 3.02 5.36
N ASP A 141 -7.14 2.04 4.51
CA ASP A 141 -8.23 2.14 3.54
C ASP A 141 -9.51 1.41 3.99
N ALA A 142 -9.66 1.16 5.31
CA ALA A 142 -10.80 0.47 5.89
C ALA A 142 -12.13 1.01 5.33
N ALA A 143 -12.81 0.16 4.56
CA ALA A 143 -14.10 0.48 3.98
C ALA A 143 -15.25 0.21 4.97
N PRO A 144 -16.41 0.89 4.83
CA PRO A 144 -17.62 0.61 5.59
C PRO A 144 -18.28 -0.70 5.10
N ASN A 145 -17.60 -1.83 5.32
CA ASN A 145 -17.95 -3.13 4.76
C ASN A 145 -19.34 -3.62 5.23
N LYS A 146 -19.71 -3.33 6.49
CA LYS A 146 -21.05 -3.62 6.99
C LYS A 146 -22.14 -2.97 6.12
N GLN A 147 -22.00 -1.67 5.88
CA GLN A 147 -22.93 -0.91 5.06
C GLN A 147 -22.94 -1.41 3.61
N GLN A 148 -21.80 -1.83 3.07
CA GLN A 148 -21.75 -2.42 1.72
C GLN A 148 -22.59 -3.69 1.61
N VAL A 149 -22.56 -4.56 2.63
CA VAL A 149 -23.40 -5.77 2.66
C VAL A 149 -24.88 -5.43 2.89
N GLU A 150 -25.19 -4.46 3.76
CA GLU A 150 -26.56 -3.98 4.01
C GLU A 150 -27.23 -3.35 2.76
N LEU A 151 -26.44 -2.87 1.80
CA LEU A 151 -26.95 -2.36 0.53
C LEU A 151 -27.42 -3.46 -0.43
N ILE A 152 -26.92 -4.69 -0.30
CA ILE A 152 -27.28 -5.81 -1.19
C ILE A 152 -28.81 -5.98 -1.32
N PRO A 153 -29.60 -6.13 -0.23
CA PRO A 153 -31.05 -6.28 -0.35
C PRO A 153 -31.76 -5.03 -0.91
N GLN A 154 -31.14 -3.84 -0.86
CA GLN A 154 -31.72 -2.63 -1.43
C GLN A 154 -31.64 -2.62 -2.96
N PHE A 155 -30.56 -3.14 -3.52
CA PHE A 155 -30.37 -3.24 -4.97
C PHE A 155 -30.86 -4.56 -5.57
N LEU A 156 -30.78 -5.64 -4.81
CA LEU A 156 -31.11 -7.01 -5.22
C LEU A 156 -32.05 -7.67 -4.20
N PRO A 157 -33.29 -7.20 -4.04
CA PRO A 157 -34.21 -7.68 -2.99
C PRO A 157 -34.60 -9.16 -3.12
N ALA A 158 -34.41 -9.76 -4.29
CA ALA A 158 -34.66 -11.19 -4.52
C ALA A 158 -33.43 -12.08 -4.21
N ALA A 159 -32.26 -11.49 -3.94
CA ALA A 159 -31.04 -12.26 -3.65
C ALA A 159 -31.17 -12.95 -2.29
N LYS A 160 -31.10 -14.28 -2.31
CA LYS A 160 -31.11 -15.12 -1.10
C LYS A 160 -29.74 -15.70 -0.75
N ASN A 161 -28.80 -15.64 -1.69
CA ASN A 161 -27.45 -16.16 -1.54
C ASN A 161 -26.46 -15.09 -2.01
N VAL A 162 -25.42 -14.82 -1.21
CA VAL A 162 -24.31 -13.95 -1.58
C VAL A 162 -23.03 -14.78 -1.58
N GLY A 163 -22.34 -14.75 -2.73
CA GLY A 163 -21.05 -15.39 -2.93
C GLY A 163 -19.93 -14.36 -2.88
N THR A 164 -18.84 -14.67 -2.18
CA THR A 164 -17.64 -13.83 -2.19
C THR A 164 -16.40 -14.67 -2.49
N ILE A 165 -15.61 -14.21 -3.45
CA ILE A 165 -14.30 -14.77 -3.77
C ILE A 165 -13.26 -13.88 -3.10
N TYR A 166 -12.34 -14.48 -2.36
CA TYR A 166 -11.28 -13.76 -1.65
C TYR A 166 -9.99 -14.57 -1.60
N ASN A 167 -8.92 -13.97 -1.10
CA ASN A 167 -7.66 -14.66 -0.83
C ASN A 167 -7.51 -14.92 0.67
N ALA A 168 -7.52 -16.19 1.09
CA ALA A 168 -7.35 -16.55 2.51
C ALA A 168 -5.91 -16.35 3.01
N GLY A 169 -4.93 -16.20 2.11
CA GLY A 169 -3.56 -15.83 2.45
C GLY A 169 -3.40 -14.35 2.80
N GLU A 170 -4.44 -13.53 2.63
CA GLU A 170 -4.41 -12.08 2.87
C GLU A 170 -5.22 -11.71 4.11
N ALA A 171 -4.54 -11.19 5.13
CA ALA A 171 -5.18 -10.77 6.38
C ALA A 171 -6.28 -9.72 6.15
N ASN A 172 -6.05 -8.76 5.25
CA ASN A 172 -7.04 -7.75 4.84
C ASN A 172 -8.32 -8.38 4.29
N SER A 173 -8.20 -9.43 3.48
CA SER A 173 -9.34 -10.13 2.91
C SER A 173 -10.11 -10.90 3.99
N VAL A 174 -9.40 -11.59 4.89
CA VAL A 174 -10.01 -12.35 5.99
C VAL A 174 -10.85 -11.45 6.88
N VAL A 175 -10.33 -10.29 7.31
CA VAL A 175 -11.08 -9.32 8.13
C VAL A 175 -12.38 -8.89 7.46
N GLN A 176 -12.33 -8.57 6.17
CA GLN A 176 -13.53 -8.15 5.43
C GLN A 176 -14.54 -9.29 5.27
N ILE A 177 -14.08 -10.53 5.06
CA ILE A 177 -14.99 -11.68 4.97
C ILE A 177 -15.67 -11.98 6.30
N GLU A 178 -15.00 -11.84 7.44
CA GLU A 178 -15.64 -12.06 8.75
C GLU A 178 -16.74 -11.01 9.02
N VAL A 179 -16.49 -9.73 8.73
CA VAL A 179 -17.54 -8.70 8.83
C VAL A 179 -18.71 -9.01 7.88
N ALA A 180 -18.43 -9.42 6.65
CA ALA A 180 -19.49 -9.76 5.70
C ALA A 180 -20.29 -11.00 6.14
N LYS A 181 -19.65 -11.97 6.79
CA LYS A 181 -20.29 -13.17 7.35
C LYS A 181 -21.29 -12.83 8.44
N GLU A 182 -20.91 -11.95 9.35
CA GLU A 182 -21.77 -11.50 10.45
C GLU A 182 -23.00 -10.77 9.91
N VAL A 183 -22.80 -9.84 8.98
CA VAL A 183 -23.92 -9.04 8.43
C VAL A 183 -24.85 -9.90 7.56
N CYS A 184 -24.32 -10.85 6.79
CA CYS A 184 -25.17 -11.81 6.07
C CYS A 184 -26.03 -12.66 7.01
N GLU A 185 -25.51 -13.06 8.17
CA GLU A 185 -26.28 -13.77 9.20
C GLU A 185 -27.39 -12.89 9.79
N GLU A 186 -27.08 -11.63 10.13
CA GLU A 186 -28.07 -10.66 10.61
C GLU A 186 -29.22 -10.46 9.61
N LEU A 187 -28.91 -10.47 8.31
CA LEU A 187 -29.87 -10.25 7.22
C LEU A 187 -30.59 -11.54 6.77
N GLY A 188 -30.22 -12.71 7.30
CA GLY A 188 -30.78 -13.99 6.86
C GLY A 188 -30.40 -14.39 5.42
N ILE A 189 -29.26 -13.90 4.93
CA ILE A 189 -28.71 -14.20 3.61
C ILE A 189 -27.78 -15.42 3.71
N ILE A 190 -27.98 -16.41 2.84
CA ILE A 190 -27.10 -17.59 2.77
C ILE A 190 -25.76 -17.18 2.15
N LYS A 191 -24.66 -17.67 2.72
CA LYS A 191 -23.31 -17.20 2.41
C LYS A 191 -22.42 -18.30 1.81
N SER A 192 -21.73 -17.99 0.72
CA SER A 192 -20.76 -18.88 0.07
C SER A 192 -19.42 -18.17 -0.11
N TYR A 193 -18.37 -18.65 0.54
CA TYR A 193 -17.03 -18.05 0.48
C TYR A 193 -16.02 -19.00 -0.16
N TYR A 194 -15.23 -18.48 -1.09
CA TYR A 194 -14.25 -19.27 -1.83
C TYR A 194 -12.89 -18.61 -1.72
N SER A 195 -11.88 -19.36 -1.24
CA SER A 195 -10.50 -18.88 -1.16
C SER A 195 -9.63 -19.45 -2.29
N ALA A 196 -9.22 -18.58 -3.22
CA ALA A 196 -8.18 -18.68 -4.26
C ALA A 196 -8.23 -19.77 -5.39
N TYR A 197 -7.79 -19.29 -6.57
CA TYR A 197 -7.54 -19.86 -7.91
C TYR A 197 -8.23 -21.15 -8.39
N SER A 198 -7.97 -22.31 -7.78
CA SER A 198 -8.50 -23.60 -8.28
C SER A 198 -10.01 -23.69 -8.15
N GLN A 199 -10.55 -22.99 -7.16
CA GLN A 199 -11.98 -22.85 -6.98
C GLN A 199 -12.59 -21.79 -7.90
N ILE A 200 -11.82 -20.92 -8.56
CA ILE A 200 -12.39 -19.91 -9.48
C ILE A 200 -12.96 -20.59 -10.72
N ILE A 201 -12.26 -21.54 -11.35
CA ILE A 201 -12.78 -22.22 -12.55
C ILE A 201 -14.03 -23.04 -12.21
N THR A 202 -13.98 -23.78 -11.10
CA THR A 202 -15.10 -24.60 -10.64
C THR A 202 -16.26 -23.74 -10.17
N SER A 203 -16.02 -22.74 -9.31
CA SER A 203 -17.05 -21.83 -8.81
C SER A 203 -17.60 -20.95 -9.92
N SER A 204 -16.78 -20.38 -10.81
CA SER A 204 -17.25 -19.60 -11.96
C SER A 204 -18.15 -20.44 -12.86
N ASN A 205 -17.78 -21.69 -13.18
CA ASN A 205 -18.63 -22.58 -13.97
C ASN A 205 -19.96 -22.91 -13.25
N THR A 206 -19.95 -23.10 -11.93
CA THR A 206 -21.19 -23.30 -11.14
C THR A 206 -22.02 -22.01 -11.02
N TYR A 207 -21.39 -20.84 -10.87
CA TYR A 207 -22.05 -19.54 -10.73
C TYR A 207 -22.67 -19.07 -12.04
N PHE A 208 -21.97 -19.17 -13.17
CA PHE A 208 -22.51 -18.80 -14.48
C PHE A 208 -23.71 -19.67 -14.88
N SER A 209 -23.82 -20.90 -14.37
CA SER A 209 -25.01 -21.73 -14.57
C SER A 209 -26.21 -21.37 -13.69
N HIS A 210 -26.01 -20.56 -12.63
CA HIS A 210 -27.06 -20.25 -11.63
C HIS A 210 -27.43 -18.76 -11.55
N ILE A 211 -26.68 -17.86 -12.18
CA ILE A 211 -27.04 -16.45 -12.29
C ILE A 211 -28.00 -16.26 -13.47
N GLN A 212 -29.32 -16.31 -13.19
CA GLN A 212 -30.32 -15.69 -14.06
C GLN A 212 -30.64 -14.30 -13.53
N ILE A 213 -30.16 -13.26 -14.22
CA ILE A 213 -30.69 -11.90 -14.04
C ILE A 213 -31.90 -11.80 -14.97
N PRO A 214 -33.14 -11.65 -14.46
CA PRO A 214 -34.31 -11.51 -15.31
C PRO A 214 -34.14 -10.30 -16.23
N GLY A 215 -34.13 -10.53 -17.54
CA GLY A 215 -34.18 -9.47 -18.56
C GLY A 215 -32.84 -8.89 -19.05
N LYS A 216 -31.67 -9.42 -18.66
CA LYS A 216 -30.38 -9.00 -19.28
C LYS A 216 -29.48 -10.19 -19.59
N THR A 217 -29.23 -10.42 -20.88
CA THR A 217 -28.17 -11.30 -21.35
C THR A 217 -26.83 -10.61 -21.07
N MET A 218 -25.99 -11.21 -20.24
CA MET A 218 -24.62 -10.75 -20.05
C MET A 218 -23.82 -11.12 -21.31
N HIS A 219 -23.34 -10.11 -22.04
CA HIS A 219 -22.33 -10.32 -23.09
C HIS A 219 -21.03 -10.72 -22.41
N LYS A 220 -20.51 -11.90 -22.78
CA LYS A 220 -19.17 -12.35 -22.38
C LYS A 220 -18.16 -11.40 -23.01
N TYR A 221 -17.53 -10.56 -22.19
CA TYR A 221 -16.28 -9.93 -22.54
C TYR A 221 -15.18 -10.73 -21.84
N PHE A 222 -14.66 -11.72 -22.57
CA PHE A 222 -13.31 -12.23 -22.39
C PHE A 222 -12.53 -11.84 -23.64
#